data_AF-A0A2N4UJ07-F1
#
_entry.id   AF-A0A2N4UJ07-F1
#
_cell.length_a   1.000
_cell.length_b   1.000
_cell.length_c   1.000
_cell.angle_alpha   90.00
_cell.angle_beta   90.00
_cell.angle_gamma   90.00
#
_symmetry.space_group_name_H-M   'P 1'
#
loop_
_entity.id
_entity.type
_entity.pdbx_description
1 polymer ?
#
loop_
_entity_poly.entity_id
_entity_poly.type
_entity_poly.pdbx_seq_one_letter_code
_entity_poly.pdbx_strand_id
1 'polypeptide(L)'
;MTTKQWGYERADCRGSFALSLFLDDMERLIEHYTGQAAAQPEAVIFQAQAAANKLVQAYERNARNTTAFTKQSIEIKSVVDAEGALLLVPIFSTGLKQKLVELLKRSNETKVH
;
A
#
# COMPACT_ATOMS: atom_id res chain seq x y z
N MET A 1 19.09 -1.36 -16.92
CA MET A 1 17.95 -0.72 -16.25
C MET A 1 17.26 -1.79 -15.41
N THR A 2 17.57 -1.88 -14.12
CA THR A 2 16.88 -2.82 -13.23
C THR A 2 15.45 -2.33 -13.05
N THR A 3 14.50 -3.05 -13.65
CA THR A 3 13.09 -2.88 -13.33
C THR A 3 12.93 -3.01 -11.82
N LYS A 4 12.48 -1.94 -11.14
CA LYS A 4 12.18 -1.99 -9.70
C LYS A 4 11.08 -3.04 -9.49
N GLN A 5 11.49 -4.22 -9.06
CA GLN A 5 10.64 -5.36 -8.72
C GLN A 5 9.64 -4.96 -7.62
N TRP A 6 8.39 -5.38 -7.77
CA TRP A 6 7.38 -5.17 -6.72
C TRP A 6 7.63 -6.10 -5.55
N GLY A 7 7.27 -5.68 -4.35
CA GLY A 7 7.44 -6.48 -3.14
C GLY A 7 6.77 -7.86 -3.23
N TYR A 8 5.58 -7.95 -3.82
CA TYR A 8 4.87 -9.22 -4.01
C TYR A 8 5.57 -10.21 -4.96
N GLU A 9 6.55 -9.75 -5.76
CA GLU A 9 7.32 -10.59 -6.69
C GLU A 9 8.57 -11.17 -6.04
N ARG A 10 8.95 -10.69 -4.85
CA ARG A 10 10.18 -11.09 -4.18
C ARG A 10 10.05 -12.46 -3.53
N ALA A 11 11.14 -13.23 -3.53
CA ALA A 11 11.19 -14.55 -2.90
C ALA A 11 11.03 -14.52 -1.37
N ASP A 12 11.26 -13.37 -0.75
CA ASP A 12 11.09 -13.13 0.68
C ASP A 12 9.68 -12.61 1.04
N CYS A 13 8.77 -12.40 0.08
CA CYS A 13 7.38 -11.99 0.35
C CYS A 13 6.58 -13.09 1.07
N ARG A 14 6.70 -13.12 2.40
CA ARG A 14 6.07 -14.14 3.25
C ARG A 14 5.76 -13.61 4.66
N GLY A 15 4.75 -14.19 5.30
CA GLY A 15 4.41 -13.89 6.70
C GLY A 15 4.18 -12.40 6.96
N SER A 16 4.73 -11.89 8.06
CA SER A 16 4.66 -10.47 8.42
C SER A 16 5.53 -9.56 7.53
N PHE A 17 6.58 -10.09 6.91
CA PHE A 17 7.45 -9.29 6.04
C PHE A 17 6.73 -8.83 4.77
N ALA A 18 5.75 -9.61 4.29
CA ALA A 18 4.88 -9.21 3.20
C ALA A 18 4.11 -7.91 3.50
N LEU A 19 3.77 -7.63 4.76
CA LEU A 19 3.10 -6.38 5.14
C LEU A 19 4.03 -5.16 5.06
N SER A 20 5.32 -5.32 5.37
CA SER A 20 6.32 -4.26 5.19
C SER A 20 6.51 -3.93 3.71
N LEU A 21 6.73 -4.97 2.89
CA LEU A 21 6.85 -4.81 1.44
C LEU A 21 5.62 -4.15 0.81
N PHE A 22 4.43 -4.50 1.31
CA PHE A 22 3.18 -3.90 0.86
C PHE A 22 3.10 -2.41 1.19
N LEU A 23 3.59 -1.96 2.35
CA LEU A 23 3.64 -0.54 2.70
C LEU A 23 4.57 0.23 1.76
N ASP A 24 5.75 -0.30 1.47
CA ASP A 24 6.71 0.31 0.54
C ASP A 24 6.11 0.44 -0.89
N ASP A 25 5.44 -0.61 -1.35
CA ASP A 25 4.78 -0.60 -2.66
C ASP A 25 3.57 0.35 -2.71
N MET A 26 2.82 0.48 -1.62
CA MET A 26 1.71 1.43 -1.51
C MET A 26 2.21 2.88 -1.50
N GLU A 27 3.29 3.18 -0.78
CA GLU A 27 3.92 4.51 -0.78
C GLU A 27 4.33 4.89 -2.21
N ARG A 28 5.06 4.00 -2.90
CA ARG A 28 5.45 4.19 -4.30
C ARG A 28 4.24 4.44 -5.21
N LEU A 29 3.14 3.74 -5.00
CA LEU A 29 1.90 3.92 -5.77
C LEU A 29 1.31 5.31 -5.52
N ILE A 30 1.20 5.73 -4.26
CA ILE A 30 0.65 7.04 -3.89
C ILE A 30 1.51 8.18 -4.42
N GLU A 31 2.84 8.09 -4.29
CA GLU A 31 3.77 9.09 -4.83
C GLU A 31 3.61 9.26 -6.34
N HIS A 32 3.52 8.14 -7.07
CA HIS A 32 3.38 8.15 -8.52
C HIS A 32 2.10 8.87 -8.98
N TYR A 33 0.97 8.58 -8.34
CA TYR A 33 -0.32 9.18 -8.73
C TYR A 33 -0.50 10.59 -8.18
N THR A 34 0.00 10.91 -6.99
CA THR A 34 -0.01 12.27 -6.45
C THR A 34 0.76 13.23 -7.35
N GLY A 35 1.91 12.81 -7.90
CA GLY A 35 2.67 13.60 -8.87
C GLY A 35 1.93 13.88 -10.19
N GLN A 36 0.85 13.15 -10.49
CA GLN A 36 0.02 13.33 -11.69
C GLN A 36 -1.31 14.05 -11.40
N ALA A 37 -1.68 14.16 -10.12
CA ALA A 37 -3.00 14.60 -9.69
C ALA A 37 -3.30 16.06 -10.08
N ALA A 38 -2.28 16.91 -10.22
CA ALA A 38 -2.43 18.31 -10.64
C ALA A 38 -2.93 18.47 -12.09
N ALA A 39 -2.65 17.51 -12.97
CA ALA A 39 -3.00 17.62 -14.39
C ALA A 39 -4.41 17.08 -14.69
N GLN A 40 -4.81 15.98 -14.05
CA GLN A 40 -6.06 15.25 -14.33
C GLN A 40 -6.62 14.59 -13.05
N PRO A 41 -7.13 15.37 -12.09
CA PRO A 41 -7.44 14.88 -10.75
C PRO A 41 -8.44 13.71 -10.71
N GLU A 42 -9.51 13.80 -11.49
CA GLU A 42 -10.57 12.78 -11.52
C GLU A 42 -10.10 11.45 -12.14
N ALA A 43 -9.37 11.52 -13.26
CA ALA A 43 -8.82 10.35 -13.92
C ALA A 43 -7.76 9.65 -13.05
N VAL A 44 -6.92 10.44 -12.37
CA VAL A 44 -5.87 9.95 -11.49
C VAL A 44 -6.43 9.18 -10.30
N ILE A 45 -7.51 9.66 -9.67
CA ILE A 45 -8.15 8.96 -8.54
C ILE A 45 -8.64 7.57 -8.99
N PHE A 46 -9.33 7.49 -10.13
CA PHE A 46 -9.83 6.21 -10.65
C PHE A 46 -8.68 5.23 -10.96
N GLN A 47 -7.60 5.73 -11.59
CA GLN A 47 -6.43 4.91 -11.90
C GLN A 47 -5.71 4.44 -10.61
N ALA A 48 -5.54 5.34 -9.64
CA ALA A 48 -4.94 5.01 -8.34
C ALA A 48 -5.76 3.95 -7.60
N GLN A 49 -7.10 4.07 -7.60
CA GLN A 49 -8.00 3.08 -7.03
C GLN A 49 -7.86 1.71 -7.72
N ALA A 50 -7.81 1.68 -9.05
CA ALA A 50 -7.62 0.44 -9.80
C ALA A 50 -6.25 -0.20 -9.53
N ALA A 51 -5.20 0.61 -9.41
CA ALA A 51 -3.85 0.16 -9.08
C ALA A 51 -3.78 -0.39 -7.65
N ALA A 52 -4.38 0.28 -6.66
CA ALA A 52 -4.43 -0.17 -5.28
C ALA A 52 -5.18 -1.51 -5.15
N ASN A 53 -6.31 -1.67 -5.85
CA ASN A 53 -7.04 -2.93 -5.91
C ASN A 53 -6.20 -4.07 -6.49
N LYS A 54 -5.47 -3.80 -7.58
CA LYS A 54 -4.54 -4.77 -8.17
C LYS A 54 -3.42 -5.14 -7.21
N LEU A 55 -2.89 -4.17 -6.45
CA LEU A 55 -1.81 -4.42 -5.50
C LEU A 55 -2.26 -5.36 -4.38
N VAL A 56 -3.41 -5.10 -3.74
CA VAL A 56 -3.94 -6.00 -2.69
C VAL A 56 -4.16 -7.41 -3.23
N GLN A 57 -4.75 -7.53 -4.43
CA GLN A 57 -4.96 -8.83 -5.06
C GLN A 57 -3.64 -9.54 -5.39
N ALA A 58 -2.61 -8.80 -5.81
CA ALA A 58 -1.30 -9.37 -6.07
C ALA A 58 -0.67 -9.91 -4.79
N TYR A 59 -0.76 -9.18 -3.68
CA TYR A 59 -0.29 -9.65 -2.38
C TYR A 59 -1.10 -10.84 -1.85
N GLU A 60 -2.43 -10.84 -1.99
CA GLU A 60 -3.27 -11.98 -1.63
C GLU A 60 -2.89 -13.26 -2.39
N ARG A 61 -2.52 -13.15 -3.67
CA ARG A 61 -2.14 -14.29 -4.50
C ARG A 61 -0.71 -14.78 -4.27
N ASN A 62 0.23 -13.87 -4.01
CA ASN A 62 1.66 -14.19 -4.04
C ASN A 62 2.31 -14.26 -2.66
N ALA A 63 1.78 -13.58 -1.65
CA ALA A 63 2.38 -13.58 -0.32
C ALA A 63 2.21 -14.95 0.34
N ARG A 64 3.33 -15.59 0.67
CA ARG A 64 3.33 -16.95 1.22
C ARG A 64 3.12 -16.92 2.73
N ASN A 65 2.51 -17.97 3.29
CA ASN A 65 2.36 -18.15 4.74
C ASN A 65 1.70 -16.96 5.47
N THR A 66 0.77 -16.26 4.82
CA THR A 66 0.02 -15.16 5.43
C THR A 66 -1.39 -15.11 4.86
N THR A 67 -2.35 -14.71 5.70
CA THR A 67 -3.74 -14.43 5.31
C THR A 67 -4.08 -12.96 5.47
N ALA A 68 -3.08 -12.10 5.68
CA ALA A 68 -3.27 -10.69 6.02
C ALA A 68 -3.99 -9.88 4.92
N PHE A 69 -3.94 -10.35 3.68
CA PHE A 69 -4.57 -9.71 2.52
C PHE A 69 -5.90 -10.36 2.12
N THR A 70 -6.29 -11.47 2.75
CA THR A 70 -7.49 -12.21 2.38
C THR A 70 -8.75 -11.39 2.61
N LYS A 71 -9.56 -11.21 1.56
CA LYS A 71 -10.79 -10.39 1.58
C LYS A 71 -10.57 -8.96 2.10
N GLN A 72 -9.39 -8.39 1.88
CA GLN A 72 -9.09 -7.01 2.24
C GLN A 72 -9.30 -6.07 1.06
N SER A 73 -9.42 -4.77 1.36
CA SER A 73 -9.64 -3.74 0.36
C SER A 73 -8.95 -2.43 0.76
N ILE A 74 -8.77 -1.56 -0.24
CA ILE A 74 -8.28 -0.21 -0.08
C ILE A 74 -9.21 0.72 -0.83
N GLU A 75 -9.57 1.83 -0.22
CA GLU A 75 -10.24 2.95 -0.89
C GLU A 75 -9.24 4.11 -1.01
N ILE A 76 -9.09 4.67 -2.21
CA ILE A 76 -8.27 5.87 -2.44
C ILE A 76 -9.17 7.09 -2.34
N LYS A 77 -8.83 8.00 -1.42
CA LYS A 77 -9.48 9.30 -1.30
C LYS A 77 -8.52 10.41 -1.70
N SER A 78 -9.07 11.50 -2.21
CA SER A 78 -8.31 12.73 -2.38
C SER A 78 -8.57 13.69 -1.23
N VAL A 79 -7.53 14.39 -0.81
CA VAL A 79 -7.60 15.48 0.17
C VAL A 79 -6.77 16.64 -0.36
N VAL A 80 -7.09 17.85 0.06
CA VAL A 80 -6.26 19.03 -0.22
C VAL A 80 -5.48 19.34 1.06
N ASP A 81 -4.16 19.49 0.95
CA ASP A 81 -3.32 19.88 2.08
C ASP A 81 -3.39 21.38 2.39
N ALA A 82 -2.60 21.83 3.37
CA ALA A 82 -2.59 23.23 3.80
C ALA A 82 -2.03 24.18 2.71
N GLU A 83 -1.20 23.64 1.82
CA GLU A 83 -0.56 24.31 0.70
C GLU A 83 -1.44 24.34 -0.56
N GLY A 84 -2.62 23.70 -0.52
CA GLY A 84 -3.57 23.64 -1.63
C GLY A 84 -3.27 22.54 -2.65
N ALA A 85 -2.34 21.63 -2.38
CA ALA A 85 -2.01 20.51 -3.25
C ALA A 85 -2.95 19.32 -3.02
N LEU A 86 -3.31 18.66 -4.12
CA LEU A 86 -4.15 17.47 -4.09
C LEU A 86 -3.31 16.24 -3.71
N LEU A 87 -3.57 15.67 -2.55
CA LEU A 87 -2.94 14.45 -2.04
C LEU A 87 -3.89 13.26 -2.17
N LEU A 88 -3.32 12.09 -2.42
CA LEU A 88 -4.06 10.82 -2.40
C LEU A 88 -3.78 10.06 -1.11
N VAL A 89 -4.83 9.60 -0.46
CA VAL A 89 -4.77 8.92 0.83
C VAL A 89 -5.39 7.53 0.71
N PRO A 90 -4.63 6.45 1.00
CA PRO A 90 -5.17 5.10 1.05
C PRO A 90 -5.88 4.84 2.37
N ILE A 91 -7.15 4.43 2.29
CA ILE A 91 -7.96 4.01 3.42
C ILE A 91 -8.04 2.48 3.40
N PHE A 92 -7.35 1.84 4.34
CA PHE A 92 -7.31 0.39 4.47
C PHE A 92 -8.57 -0.17 5.15
N SER A 93 -9.04 -1.33 4.70
CA SER A 93 -10.05 -2.11 5.41
C SER A 93 -9.64 -2.38 6.86
N THR A 94 -10.63 -2.54 7.75
CA THR A 94 -10.38 -2.74 9.20
C THR A 94 -9.42 -3.88 9.50
N GLY A 95 -9.56 -5.02 8.80
CA GLY A 95 -8.69 -6.18 8.99
C GLY A 95 -7.23 -5.90 8.59
N LEU A 96 -7.03 -5.30 7.41
CA LEU A 96 -5.70 -4.91 6.94
C LEU A 96 -5.07 -3.88 7.87
N LYS A 97 -5.83 -2.87 8.31
CA LYS A 97 -5.37 -1.86 9.28
C LYS A 97 -4.91 -2.50 10.59
N GLN A 98 -5.66 -3.46 11.13
CA GLN A 98 -5.26 -4.19 12.34
C GLN A 98 -3.93 -4.92 12.15
N LYS A 99 -3.74 -5.59 11.01
CA LYS A 99 -2.49 -6.31 10.69
C LYS A 99 -1.29 -5.37 10.56
N LEU A 100 -1.49 -4.20 9.95
CA LEU A 100 -0.47 -3.15 9.87
C LEU A 100 -0.11 -2.58 11.25
N VAL A 101 -1.10 -2.35 12.11
CA VAL A 101 -0.84 -1.92 13.50
C VAL A 101 -0.08 -2.99 14.29
N GLU A 102 -0.44 -4.27 14.15
CA GLU A 102 0.29 -5.39 14.77
C GLU A 102 1.75 -5.46 14.28
N LEU A 103 2.02 -5.16 13.02
CA LEU A 103 3.38 -5.07 12.48
C LEU A 103 4.16 -3.93 13.16
N LEU A 104 3.57 -2.74 13.23
CA LEU A 104 4.19 -1.56 13.83
C LEU A 104 4.48 -1.75 15.33
N LYS A 105 3.55 -2.34 16.08
CA LYS A 105 3.75 -2.68 17.49
C LYS A 105 4.95 -3.59 17.68
N ARG A 106 5.02 -4.68 16.90
CA ARG A 106 6.17 -5.61 16.93
C ARG A 106 7.47 -4.91 16.59
N SER A 107 7.50 -4.08 15.54
CA SER A 107 8.71 -3.34 15.17
C SER A 107 9.19 -2.41 16.29
N ASN A 108 8.27 -1.74 16.99
CA ASN A 108 8.62 -0.89 18.12
C ASN A 108 9.13 -1.69 19.33
N GLU A 109 8.57 -2.87 19.59
CA GLU A 109 9.04 -3.79 20.64
C GLU A 109 10.44 -4.35 20.31
N THR A 110 10.75 -4.59 19.03
CA THR A 110 12.03 -5.19 18.62
C THR A 110 13.19 -4.16 18.62
N LYS A 111 12.88 -2.86 18.66
CA LYS A 111 13.88 -1.78 18.81
C LYS A 111 14.36 -1.59 20.26
N VAL A 112 13.83 -2.36 21.21
CA VAL A 112 14.24 -2.35 22.61
C VAL A 112 15.21 -3.51 22.87
N HIS A 113 16.41 -3.46 22.27
CA HIS A 113 17.56 -4.29 22.67
C HIS A 113 18.88 -3.58 22.36
#